data_AF-A0A348W9H0-F1
#
_entry.id   AF-A0A348W9H0-F1
#
_cell.length_a   1.000
_cell.length_b   1.000
_cell.length_c   1.000
_cell.angle_alpha   90.00
_cell.angle_beta   90.00
_cell.angle_gamma   90.00
#
_symmetry.space_group_name_H-M   'P 1'
#
loop_
_entity.id
_entity.type
_entity.pdbx_description
1 polymer ?
#
loop_
_entity_poly.entity_id
_entity_poly.type
_entity_poly.pdbx_seq_one_letter_code
_entity_poly.pdbx_strand_id
1 'polypeptide(L)'
;MSFQSFQITALPRARFAPLFALTDAELAKRAIHRVTAEADHGYPCRISLEDARAGETLLLLNYQHLDIASPYAARHAIYLRETAPEARPAPGDIPPALSCRMLSLRGFDEAGMMQAAELAQGGDCGPRLTALLARPDIAFVDLHNAAPGCFAARAYPYEPTGH
;
A
#
# COMPACT_ATOMS: atom_id res chain seq x y z
N MET A 1 -25.31 -8.68 14.78
CA MET A 1 -24.39 -7.54 14.65
C MET A 1 -23.50 -7.84 13.46
N SER A 2 -23.64 -7.09 12.37
CA SER A 2 -22.72 -7.22 11.24
C SER A 2 -21.37 -6.69 11.69
N PHE A 3 -20.35 -7.54 11.75
CA PHE A 3 -18.99 -7.08 12.00
C PHE A 3 -18.51 -6.39 10.73
N GLN A 4 -18.54 -5.05 10.73
CA GLN A 4 -17.91 -4.26 9.70
C GLN A 4 -16.40 -4.43 9.86
N SER A 5 -15.75 -4.98 8.83
CA SER A 5 -14.31 -5.17 8.79
C SER A 5 -13.72 -4.26 7.71
N PHE A 6 -12.47 -4.47 7.36
CA PHE A 6 -11.80 -3.79 6.26
C PHE A 6 -11.16 -4.82 5.33
N GLN A 7 -10.95 -4.41 4.08
CA GLN A 7 -10.18 -5.17 3.11
C GLN A 7 -8.96 -4.35 2.68
N ILE A 8 -7.76 -4.84 2.98
CA ILE A 8 -6.52 -4.28 2.45
C ILE A 8 -6.30 -4.81 1.03
N THR A 9 -5.98 -3.90 0.11
CA THR A 9 -5.70 -4.21 -1.29
C THR A 9 -4.25 -3.87 -1.63
N ALA A 10 -3.56 -4.84 -2.25
CA ALA A 10 -2.26 -4.62 -2.86
C ALA A 10 -2.38 -3.84 -4.18
N LEU A 11 -1.26 -3.34 -4.69
CA LEU A 11 -1.22 -2.78 -6.03
C LEU A 11 -1.31 -3.90 -7.08
N PRO A 12 -2.16 -3.77 -8.12
CA PRO A 12 -2.32 -4.80 -9.13
C PRO A 12 -1.03 -5.04 -9.91
N ARG A 13 -0.55 -6.29 -9.97
CA ARG A 13 0.69 -6.63 -10.69
C ARG A 13 0.61 -6.27 -12.17
N ALA A 14 -0.56 -6.49 -12.78
CA ALA A 14 -0.80 -6.23 -14.19
C ALA A 14 -0.51 -4.77 -14.60
N ARG A 15 -0.72 -3.80 -13.70
CA ARG A 15 -0.43 -2.38 -13.94
C ARG A 15 1.07 -2.10 -14.19
N PHE A 16 1.94 -2.93 -13.62
CA PHE A 16 3.39 -2.75 -13.69
C PHE A 16 4.08 -3.82 -14.54
N ALA A 17 3.35 -4.81 -15.04
CA ALA A 17 3.88 -5.91 -15.84
C ALA A 17 4.79 -5.45 -17.01
N PRO A 18 4.45 -4.38 -17.77
CA PRO A 18 5.34 -3.91 -18.84
C PRO A 18 6.69 -3.37 -18.35
N LEU A 19 6.81 -2.94 -17.09
CA LEU A 19 8.06 -2.39 -16.56
C LEU A 19 9.07 -3.49 -16.22
N PHE A 20 8.60 -4.67 -15.81
CA PHE A 20 9.49 -5.78 -15.44
C PHE A 20 10.26 -6.34 -16.64
N ALA A 21 9.78 -6.13 -17.87
CA ALA A 21 10.46 -6.57 -19.09
C ALA A 21 11.52 -5.58 -19.61
N LEU A 22 11.64 -4.39 -19.01
CA LEU A 22 12.53 -3.33 -19.49
C LEU A 22 13.97 -3.52 -19.01
N THR A 23 14.91 -3.16 -19.88
CA THR A 23 16.33 -3.04 -19.55
C THR A 23 16.57 -1.88 -18.58
N ASP A 24 17.71 -1.89 -17.85
CA ASP A 24 18.08 -0.79 -16.95
C ASP A 24 18.12 0.58 -17.66
N ALA A 25 18.59 0.62 -18.91
CA ALA A 25 18.64 1.84 -19.70
C ALA A 25 17.24 2.39 -20.03
N GLU A 26 16.27 1.52 -20.28
CA GLU A 26 14.88 1.92 -20.54
C GLU A 26 14.15 2.36 -19.28
N LEU A 27 14.45 1.71 -18.14
CA LEU A 27 13.95 2.12 -16.83
C LEU A 27 14.50 3.49 -16.41
N ALA A 28 15.80 3.72 -16.60
CA ALA A 28 16.45 4.98 -16.26
C ALA A 28 15.85 6.18 -17.02
N LYS A 29 15.44 6.00 -18.29
CA LYS A 29 14.70 7.01 -19.07
C LYS A 29 13.37 7.42 -18.43
N ARG A 30 12.86 6.62 -17.50
CA ARG A 30 11.59 6.83 -16.77
C ARG A 30 11.83 7.18 -15.30
N ALA A 31 13.07 7.46 -14.89
CA ALA A 31 13.48 7.62 -13.50
C ALA A 31 13.10 6.42 -12.60
N ILE A 32 13.21 5.21 -13.16
CA ILE A 32 13.02 3.94 -12.45
C ILE A 32 14.38 3.27 -12.29
N HIS A 33 14.64 2.76 -11.09
CA HIS A 33 15.87 2.05 -10.78
C HIS A 33 15.57 0.60 -10.45
N ARG A 34 16.30 -0.32 -11.08
CA ARG A 34 16.37 -1.70 -10.63
C ARG A 34 17.32 -1.77 -9.43
N VAL A 35 16.87 -2.41 -8.37
CA VAL A 35 17.57 -2.49 -7.07
C VAL A 35 17.58 -3.93 -6.61
N THR A 36 18.71 -4.38 -6.07
CA THR A 36 18.80 -5.67 -5.37
C THR A 36 18.64 -5.41 -3.88
N ALA A 37 17.76 -6.15 -3.21
CA ALA A 37 17.62 -6.07 -1.76
C ALA A 37 18.90 -6.58 -1.09
N GLU A 38 19.48 -5.76 -0.21
CA GLU A 38 20.72 -6.09 0.52
C GLU A 38 20.44 -6.85 1.83
N ALA A 39 19.18 -6.85 2.27
CA ALA A 39 18.73 -7.49 3.50
C ALA A 39 17.27 -7.94 3.36
N ASP A 40 16.81 -8.77 4.29
CA ASP A 40 15.44 -9.30 4.37
C ASP A 40 14.38 -8.28 4.82
N HIS A 41 14.79 -7.03 5.03
CA HIS A 41 13.96 -5.94 5.52
C HIS A 41 14.35 -4.62 4.86
N GLY A 42 13.43 -3.66 4.83
CA GLY A 42 13.68 -2.31 4.31
C GLY A 42 13.29 -2.12 2.84
N TYR A 43 12.84 -3.20 2.19
CA TYR A 43 12.41 -3.23 0.79
C TYR A 43 10.94 -3.68 0.67
N PRO A 44 9.96 -2.92 1.25
CA PRO A 44 8.57 -3.35 1.27
C PRO A 44 7.94 -3.30 -0.12
N CYS A 45 7.51 -4.45 -0.63
CA CYS A 45 6.86 -4.58 -1.92
C CYS A 45 5.37 -4.21 -1.86
N ARG A 46 4.89 -3.38 -2.79
CA ARG A 46 3.47 -2.96 -2.81
C ARG A 46 2.55 -3.94 -3.54
N ILE A 47 3.12 -4.94 -4.22
CA ILE A 47 2.35 -6.02 -4.89
C ILE A 47 2.14 -7.20 -3.95
N SER A 48 3.19 -7.66 -3.26
CA SER A 48 3.08 -8.81 -2.32
C SER A 48 2.77 -8.39 -0.88
N LEU A 49 2.85 -7.10 -0.54
CA LEU A 49 2.70 -6.60 0.84
C LEU A 49 3.62 -7.32 1.85
N GLU A 50 4.80 -7.69 1.36
CA GLU A 50 5.90 -8.31 2.08
C GLU A 50 7.20 -7.58 1.76
N ASP A 51 8.17 -7.62 2.66
CA ASP A 51 9.53 -7.22 2.33
C ASP A 51 10.16 -8.19 1.32
N ALA A 52 11.03 -7.67 0.46
CA ALA A 52 11.94 -8.52 -0.30
C ALA A 52 12.99 -9.16 0.61
N ARG A 53 13.42 -10.35 0.21
CA ARG A 53 14.55 -11.09 0.76
C ARG A 53 15.86 -10.64 0.12
N ALA A 54 16.95 -10.79 0.85
CA ALA A 54 18.27 -10.47 0.34
C ALA A 54 18.54 -11.19 -1.00
N GLY A 55 19.05 -10.45 -1.99
CA GLY A 55 19.31 -10.94 -3.34
C GLY A 55 18.13 -10.85 -4.30
N GLU A 56 16.90 -10.57 -3.85
CA GLU A 56 15.77 -10.36 -4.75
C GLU A 56 15.87 -9.02 -5.48
N THR A 57 15.35 -8.98 -6.71
CA THR A 57 15.33 -7.78 -7.56
C THR A 57 14.00 -7.05 -7.47
N LEU A 58 14.07 -5.73 -7.36
CA LEU A 58 12.93 -4.81 -7.28
C LEU A 58 13.08 -3.66 -8.26
N LEU A 59 11.96 -3.06 -8.62
CA LEU A 59 11.90 -1.73 -9.21
C LEU A 59 11.59 -0.69 -8.13
N LEU A 60 12.40 0.35 -8.05
CA LEU A 60 12.16 1.58 -7.30
C LEU A 60 11.64 2.64 -8.27
N LEU A 61 10.38 3.05 -8.09
CA LEU A 61 9.72 4.02 -8.96
C LEU A 61 8.81 4.97 -8.20
N ASN A 62 8.49 6.09 -8.83
CA ASN A 62 7.60 7.10 -8.27
C ASN A 62 6.12 6.76 -8.57
N TYR A 63 5.29 6.71 -7.53
CA TYR A 63 3.88 6.31 -7.62
C TYR A 63 2.95 7.38 -7.06
N GLN A 64 1.87 7.67 -7.79
CA GLN A 64 0.78 8.54 -7.35
C GLN A 64 -0.34 7.67 -6.74
N HIS A 65 -0.61 7.86 -5.46
CA HIS A 65 -1.58 7.04 -4.72
C HIS A 65 -3.05 7.41 -4.99
N LEU A 66 -3.33 8.68 -5.30
CA LEU A 66 -4.66 9.16 -5.68
C LEU A 66 -4.70 9.46 -7.17
N ASP A 67 -5.49 8.69 -7.91
CA ASP A 67 -5.79 8.93 -9.33
C ASP A 67 -7.07 9.76 -9.49
N ILE A 68 -7.21 10.78 -8.65
CA ILE A 68 -8.33 11.72 -8.60
C ILE A 68 -7.72 13.12 -8.45
N ALA A 69 -8.38 14.14 -9.03
CA ALA A 69 -7.98 15.54 -8.89
C ALA A 69 -8.23 16.02 -7.45
N SER A 70 -7.26 15.74 -6.56
CA SER A 70 -7.31 16.09 -5.15
C SER A 70 -6.06 16.88 -4.74
N PRO A 71 -6.16 17.89 -3.85
CA PRO A 71 -4.99 18.56 -3.29
C PRO A 71 -4.09 17.63 -2.47
N TYR A 72 -4.58 16.44 -2.10
CA TYR A 72 -3.82 15.42 -1.38
C TYR A 72 -3.11 14.42 -2.31
N ALA A 73 -3.23 14.56 -3.64
CA ALA A 73 -2.61 13.66 -4.62
C ALA A 73 -1.07 13.80 -4.66
N ALA A 74 -0.41 13.18 -3.68
CA ALA A 74 1.03 13.10 -3.56
C ALA A 74 1.63 11.94 -4.35
N ARG A 75 2.91 12.11 -4.70
CA ARG A 75 3.74 11.12 -5.38
C ARG A 75 4.99 10.82 -4.56
N HIS A 76 5.34 9.54 -4.40
CA HIS A 76 6.57 9.15 -3.72
C HIS A 76 7.13 7.85 -4.27
N ALA A 77 8.40 7.58 -3.98
CA ALA A 77 9.08 6.34 -4.31
C ALA A 77 8.45 5.12 -3.60
N ILE A 78 8.22 4.03 -4.35
CA ILE A 78 7.78 2.72 -3.87
C ILE A 78 8.65 1.61 -4.47
N TYR A 79 8.70 0.47 -3.78
CA TYR A 79 9.34 -0.74 -4.27
C TYR A 79 8.31 -1.75 -4.79
N LEU A 80 8.64 -2.38 -5.92
CA LEU A 80 7.90 -3.50 -6.53
C LEU A 80 8.86 -4.66 -6.81
N ARG A 81 8.68 -5.81 -6.17
CA ARG A 81 9.44 -7.05 -6.49
C ARG A 81 9.02 -7.56 -7.86
N GLU A 82 10.00 -7.88 -8.71
CA GLU A 82 9.73 -8.27 -10.10
C GLU A 82 8.97 -9.59 -10.21
N THR A 83 9.27 -10.55 -9.34
CA THR A 83 8.69 -11.90 -9.33
C THR A 83 7.61 -12.09 -8.25
N ALA A 84 7.21 -11.03 -7.56
CA ALA A 84 6.26 -11.14 -6.46
C ALA A 84 4.87 -11.59 -6.94
N PRO A 85 4.25 -12.57 -6.24
CA PRO A 85 2.82 -12.80 -6.36
C PRO A 85 2.05 -11.60 -5.82
N GLU A 86 0.89 -11.34 -6.41
CA GLU A 86 -0.04 -10.33 -5.90
C GLU A 86 -0.70 -10.83 -4.62
N ALA A 87 -0.59 -10.03 -3.56
CA ALA A 87 -1.20 -10.37 -2.28
C ALA A 87 -2.72 -10.18 -2.30
N ARG A 88 -3.40 -11.12 -1.66
CA ARG A 88 -4.85 -11.09 -1.41
C ARG A 88 -5.10 -11.38 0.06
N PRO A 89 -4.86 -10.40 0.95
CA PRO A 89 -5.10 -10.56 2.39
C PRO A 89 -6.58 -10.90 2.62
N ALA A 90 -6.89 -11.74 3.61
CA ALA A 90 -8.29 -11.94 3.97
C ALA A 90 -8.85 -10.65 4.61
N PRO A 91 -10.17 -10.47 4.63
CA PRO A 91 -10.79 -9.36 5.35
C PRO A 91 -10.33 -9.30 6.81
N GLY A 92 -9.88 -8.13 7.26
CA GLY A 92 -9.34 -7.91 8.61
C GLY A 92 -7.87 -8.29 8.81
N ASP A 93 -7.22 -8.95 7.85
CA ASP A 93 -5.80 -9.30 7.96
C ASP A 93 -4.89 -8.08 7.76
N ILE A 94 -3.81 -8.03 8.54
CA ILE A 94 -2.72 -7.07 8.37
C ILE A 94 -1.48 -7.79 7.82
N PRO A 95 -1.11 -7.55 6.54
CA PRO A 95 0.09 -8.13 5.93
C PRO A 95 1.39 -7.83 6.69
N PRO A 96 2.40 -8.72 6.60
CA PRO A 96 3.68 -8.56 7.31
C PRO A 96 4.40 -7.24 7.05
N ALA A 97 4.35 -6.70 5.83
CA ALA A 97 5.01 -5.41 5.54
C ALA A 97 4.34 -4.22 6.25
N LEU A 98 3.09 -4.35 6.69
CA LEU A 98 2.35 -3.29 7.37
C LEU A 98 2.46 -3.42 8.90
N SER A 99 2.53 -4.65 9.43
CA SER A 99 2.55 -4.90 10.87
C SER A 99 3.87 -4.54 11.55
N CYS A 100 5.01 -4.55 10.85
CA CYS A 100 6.31 -4.26 11.44
C CYS A 100 6.69 -2.77 11.46
N ARG A 101 5.81 -1.87 11.02
CA ARG A 101 6.11 -0.45 10.79
C ARG A 101 5.15 0.48 11.51
N MET A 102 5.61 1.71 11.76
CA MET A 102 4.70 2.80 12.08
C MET A 102 4.10 3.34 10.77
N LEU A 103 2.77 3.41 10.74
CA LEU A 103 1.98 3.81 9.59
C LEU A 103 1.22 5.10 9.89
N SER A 104 1.11 5.97 8.89
CA SER A 104 0.13 7.05 8.83
C SER A 104 -1.08 6.53 8.07
N LEU A 105 -2.19 6.37 8.79
CA LEU A 105 -3.50 6.04 8.23
C LEU A 105 -4.18 7.35 7.83
N ARG A 106 -4.65 7.44 6.58
CA ARG A 106 -5.25 8.65 6.03
C ARG A 106 -6.60 8.31 5.42
N GLY A 107 -7.68 8.70 6.08
CA GLY A 107 -9.05 8.48 5.62
C GLY A 107 -9.49 9.56 4.65
N PHE A 108 -9.96 9.12 3.49
CA PHE A 108 -10.43 9.98 2.41
C PHE A 108 -11.90 9.72 2.10
N ASP A 109 -12.62 10.77 1.71
CA ASP A 109 -13.93 10.65 1.08
C ASP A 109 -13.83 10.25 -0.41
N GLU A 110 -14.97 10.13 -1.09
CA GLU A 110 -15.04 9.78 -2.51
C GLU A 110 -14.39 10.82 -3.44
N ALA A 111 -14.33 12.10 -3.01
CA ALA A 111 -13.67 13.18 -3.75
C ALA A 111 -12.14 13.21 -3.51
N GLY A 112 -11.62 12.29 -2.69
CA GLY A 112 -10.20 12.24 -2.33
C GLY A 112 -9.79 13.35 -1.35
N MET A 113 -10.74 13.92 -0.59
CA MET A 113 -10.44 14.88 0.48
C MET A 113 -10.21 14.14 1.79
N MET A 114 -9.14 14.49 2.49
CA MET A 114 -8.79 13.84 3.74
C MET A 114 -9.73 14.31 4.86
N GLN A 115 -10.43 13.36 5.48
CA GLN A 115 -11.39 13.62 6.58
C GLN A 115 -10.80 13.29 7.96
N ALA A 116 -9.86 12.35 8.01
CA ALA A 116 -9.17 11.96 9.23
C ALA A 116 -7.77 11.43 8.94
N ALA A 117 -6.87 11.55 9.92
CA ALA A 117 -5.56 10.92 9.87
C ALA A 117 -5.13 10.47 11.26
N GLU A 118 -4.51 9.30 11.33
CA GLU A 118 -4.01 8.70 12.57
C GLU A 118 -2.63 8.06 12.35
N LEU A 119 -1.88 7.90 13.44
CA LEU A 119 -0.70 7.04 13.47
C LEU A 119 -1.09 5.68 14.05
N ALA A 120 -0.55 4.62 13.44
CA ALA A 120 -0.67 3.25 13.89
C ALA A 120 0.73 2.60 13.98
N GLN A 121 0.98 1.79 14.99
CA GLN A 121 2.19 0.98 15.13
C GLN A 121 1.86 -0.42 15.64
N GLY A 122 2.31 -1.44 14.90
CA GLY A 122 2.17 -2.83 15.34
C GLY A 122 0.72 -3.30 15.32
N GLY A 123 0.26 -3.88 16.43
CA GLY A 123 -1.05 -4.52 16.54
C GLY A 123 -2.25 -3.57 16.54
N ASP A 124 -2.06 -2.25 16.57
CA ASP A 124 -3.14 -1.27 16.60
C ASP A 124 -3.69 -0.91 15.20
N CYS A 125 -3.01 -1.32 14.12
CA CYS A 125 -3.38 -0.98 12.75
C CYS A 125 -4.80 -1.47 12.41
N GLY A 126 -5.12 -2.73 12.72
CA GLY A 126 -6.44 -3.30 12.47
C GLY A 126 -7.58 -2.56 13.17
N PRO A 127 -7.55 -2.43 14.52
CA PRO A 127 -8.57 -1.68 15.24
C PRO A 127 -8.77 -0.24 14.75
N ARG A 128 -7.69 0.47 14.41
CA ARG A 128 -7.77 1.84 13.87
C ARG A 128 -8.37 1.89 12.47
N LEU A 129 -8.01 0.96 11.60
CA LEU A 129 -8.62 0.85 10.27
C LEU A 129 -10.13 0.61 10.39
N THR A 130 -10.55 -0.32 11.26
CA THR A 130 -11.97 -0.56 11.52
C THR A 130 -12.67 0.69 12.02
N ALA A 131 -12.08 1.42 12.96
CA ALA A 131 -12.68 2.64 13.51
C ALA A 131 -12.80 3.77 12.47
N LEU A 132 -11.77 3.99 11.66
CA LEU A 132 -11.79 4.97 10.57
C LEU A 132 -12.84 4.61 9.52
N LEU A 133 -12.86 3.35 9.06
CA LEU A 133 -13.75 2.89 7.99
C LEU A 133 -15.21 2.68 8.44
N ALA A 134 -15.49 2.70 9.74
CA ALA A 134 -16.85 2.77 10.27
C ALA A 134 -17.47 4.17 10.14
N ARG A 135 -16.67 5.20 9.82
CA ARG A 135 -17.18 6.55 9.62
C ARG A 135 -17.79 6.69 8.22
N PRO A 136 -19.04 7.19 8.09
CA PRO A 136 -19.72 7.28 6.80
C PRO A 136 -19.12 8.34 5.85
N ASP A 137 -18.27 9.24 6.34
CA ASP A 137 -17.56 10.24 5.53
C ASP A 137 -16.23 9.73 4.95
N ILE A 138 -15.81 8.50 5.30
CA ILE A 138 -14.55 7.90 4.81
C ILE A 138 -14.89 6.76 3.86
N ALA A 139 -14.53 6.94 2.58
CA ALA A 139 -14.70 5.94 1.53
C ALA A 139 -13.55 4.91 1.52
N PHE A 140 -12.33 5.34 1.84
CA PHE A 140 -11.16 4.46 1.92
C PHE A 140 -10.06 5.07 2.81
N VAL A 141 -9.12 4.23 3.23
CA VAL A 141 -7.95 4.66 4.00
C VAL A 141 -6.68 4.29 3.26
N ASP A 142 -5.81 5.27 2.98
CA ASP A 142 -4.44 4.99 2.55
C ASP A 142 -3.51 4.83 3.75
N LEU A 143 -2.69 3.79 3.68
CA LEU A 143 -1.63 3.52 4.63
C LEU A 143 -0.33 4.00 4.02
N HIS A 144 0.40 4.85 4.75
CA HIS A 144 1.71 5.35 4.38
C HIS A 144 2.73 4.97 5.44
N ASN A 145 3.97 4.65 5.06
CA ASN A 145 5.04 4.50 6.04
C ASN A 145 5.29 5.85 6.72
N ALA A 146 5.19 5.93 8.05
CA ALA A 146 5.09 7.21 8.75
C ALA A 146 6.31 8.12 8.55
N ALA A 147 7.54 7.59 8.62
CA ALA A 147 8.74 8.40 8.46
C ALA A 147 9.02 8.80 6.99
N PRO A 148 9.00 7.88 6.00
CA PRO A 148 9.28 8.25 4.61
C PRO A 148 8.08 8.84 3.87
N GLY A 149 6.86 8.70 4.40
CA GLY A 149 5.61 9.18 3.77
C GLY A 149 5.16 8.40 2.52
N CYS A 150 5.89 7.37 2.10
CA CYS A 150 5.57 6.61 0.91
C CYS A 150 4.34 5.72 1.11
N PHE A 151 3.51 5.61 0.07
CA PHE A 151 2.34 4.75 0.04
C PHE A 151 2.72 3.28 0.32
N ALA A 152 1.93 2.59 1.14
CA ALA A 152 2.14 1.20 1.52
C ALA A 152 1.02 0.30 0.98
N ALA A 153 -0.24 0.63 1.27
CA ALA A 153 -1.42 -0.07 0.78
C ALA A 153 -2.66 0.81 0.93
N ARG A 154 -3.81 0.35 0.41
CA ARG A 154 -5.12 0.96 0.64
C ARG A 154 -6.03 -0.05 1.32
N ALA A 155 -6.90 0.44 2.21
CA ALA A 155 -7.96 -0.31 2.84
C ALA A 155 -9.33 0.27 2.47
N TYR A 156 -10.30 -0.61 2.27
CA TYR A 156 -11.70 -0.26 2.02
C TYR A 156 -12.61 -0.86 3.09
N PRO A 157 -13.82 -0.31 3.31
CA PRO A 157 -14.82 -0.97 4.13
C PRO A 157 -15.11 -2.36 3.56
N TYR A 158 -15.25 -3.35 4.44
CA TYR A 158 -15.65 -4.69 4.07
C TYR A 158 -16.87 -5.11 4.87
N GLU A 159 -17.92 -5.47 4.15
CA GLU A 159 -19.09 -6.13 4.70
C GLU A 159 -19.14 -7.55 4.14
N PRO A 160 -19.17 -8.60 4.98
CA PRO A 160 -19.37 -9.94 4.48
C PRO A 160 -20.75 -10.00 3.82
N THR A 161 -20.78 -10.25 2.51
CA THR A 161 -22.02 -10.60 1.82
C THR A 161 -22.59 -11.84 2.51
N GLY A 162 -23.77 -11.70 3.10
CA GLY A 162 -24.47 -12.80 3.78
C GLY A 162 -24.61 -14.00 2.85
N HIS A 163 -24.42 -15.20 3.41
CA HIS A 163 -24.84 -16.44 2.77
C HIS A 163 -26.38 -16.49 2.71
#